data_AF-Q22SF3-F1
#
_entry.id   AF-Q22SF3-F1
#
_cell.length_a   1.000
_cell.length_b   1.000
_cell.length_c   1.000
_cell.angle_alpha   90.00
_cell.angle_beta   90.00
_cell.angle_gamma   90.00
#
_symmetry.space_group_name_H-M   'P 1'
#
loop_
_entity.id
_entity.type
_entity.pdbx_description
1 polymer ?
#
loop_
_entity_poly.entity_id
_entity_poly.type
_entity_poly.pdbx_seq_one_letter_code
_entity_poly.pdbx_strand_id
1 'polypeptide(L)'
;MLLACPYIVTIPSYNIVTKESQGSTFVQYCILIEHKISKNVKSLRFRYKELRNLHELIARELEKFRVSIALPEFPSRKMLGKTNTNESSIIQRKNDLEIYLNELIHFTQVQALQTVSQLLPSSVDVLAKQDKQNSAKNSIAQKDDLYFMDESECIESHYNRDSITKMNNNQIQVKIKSFERKDDTILYNVHFYHMTSHLKWKSQYRYSELKNLHLGIKSCHNNKFITLPEFPGRSIFHSTNDNLEEVYKRQMKLEKYLNDLLEIENIYPNNQALKNFIDSSKRQAFAEQITQQYLKENNIQYNQSINLQNNNIQNGEINIKKKSSKFKFSQHVDFDSLLFYNQTEHALAKQQKKILKRKIKKTLNSLSIQLVYEEREIDEQNSDDEN
;
A
#
# COMPACT_ATOMS: atom_id res chain seq x y z
N MET A 1 -3.59 -12.73 13.66
CA MET A 1 -3.56 -13.51 12.39
C MET A 1 -2.46 -12.91 11.53
N LEU A 2 -1.27 -13.53 11.50
CA LEU A 2 -0.12 -13.02 10.74
C LEU A 2 -0.48 -13.02 9.24
N LEU A 3 -0.33 -11.87 8.58
CA LEU A 3 -0.45 -11.78 7.13
C LEU A 3 0.69 -12.61 6.52
N ALA A 4 0.37 -13.47 5.57
CA ALA A 4 1.40 -14.25 4.87
C ALA A 4 2.33 -13.28 4.13
N CYS A 5 3.65 -13.48 4.26
CA CYS A 5 4.64 -12.66 3.54
C CYS A 5 4.33 -12.65 2.03
N PRO A 6 4.15 -11.47 1.41
CA PRO A 6 3.71 -11.39 0.02
C PRO A 6 4.86 -11.59 -0.97
N TYR A 7 6.11 -11.77 -0.51
CA TYR A 7 7.28 -11.93 -1.35
C TYR A 7 7.86 -13.36 -1.26
N ILE A 8 8.56 -13.78 -2.32
CA ILE A 8 9.43 -14.96 -2.37
C ILE A 8 10.78 -14.50 -2.90
N VAL A 9 11.87 -14.98 -2.31
CA VAL A 9 13.22 -14.79 -2.82
C VAL A 9 13.73 -16.09 -3.42
N THR A 10 14.35 -16.03 -4.60
CA THR A 10 15.10 -17.14 -5.19
C THR A 10 16.47 -16.66 -5.67
N ILE A 11 17.47 -17.53 -5.64
CA ILE A 11 18.82 -17.27 -6.12
C ILE A 11 19.13 -18.32 -7.20
N PRO A 12 18.61 -18.14 -8.44
CA PRO A 12 18.73 -19.16 -9.48
C PRO A 12 20.19 -19.44 -9.87
N SER A 13 21.03 -18.40 -9.91
CA SER A 13 22.38 -18.50 -10.46
C SER A 13 23.39 -17.61 -9.74
N TYR A 14 24.66 -17.86 -10.02
CA TYR A 14 25.80 -17.02 -9.62
C TYR A 14 26.77 -16.89 -10.80
N ASN A 15 27.56 -15.81 -10.77
CA ASN A 15 28.65 -15.57 -11.70
C ASN A 15 29.95 -15.41 -10.91
N ILE A 16 31.02 -16.04 -11.41
CA ILE A 16 32.38 -15.79 -10.95
C ILE A 16 32.95 -14.67 -11.81
N VAL A 17 33.23 -13.54 -11.20
CA VAL A 17 33.73 -12.34 -11.89
C VAL A 17 35.20 -12.16 -11.51
N THR A 18 36.07 -12.14 -12.51
CA THR A 18 37.50 -11.85 -12.36
C THR A 18 37.75 -10.44 -12.86
N LYS A 19 38.23 -9.56 -11.98
CA LYS A 19 38.69 -8.21 -12.35
C LYS A 19 40.17 -8.27 -12.65
N GLU A 20 40.51 -8.28 -13.94
CA GLU A 20 41.89 -8.33 -14.44
C GLU A 20 42.77 -7.24 -13.85
N SER A 21 42.24 -6.01 -13.75
CA SER A 21 42.96 -4.85 -13.20
C SER A 21 43.36 -4.97 -11.73
N GLN A 22 42.78 -5.91 -10.98
CA GLN A 22 43.03 -6.07 -9.54
C GLN A 22 43.44 -7.50 -9.17
N GLY A 23 43.56 -8.42 -10.14
CA GLY A 23 43.80 -9.84 -9.88
C GLY A 23 42.78 -10.48 -8.92
N SER A 24 41.59 -9.89 -8.78
CA SER A 24 40.63 -10.30 -7.76
C SER A 24 39.44 -11.02 -8.38
N THR A 25 39.13 -12.20 -7.84
CA THR A 25 37.98 -13.02 -8.24
C THR A 25 36.94 -13.03 -7.13
N PHE A 26 35.69 -12.71 -7.48
CA PHE A 26 34.57 -12.73 -6.55
C PHE A 26 33.33 -13.37 -7.15
N VAL A 27 32.45 -13.86 -6.29
CA VAL A 27 31.16 -14.45 -6.66
C VAL A 27 30.07 -13.40 -6.52
N GLN A 28 29.26 -13.25 -7.57
CA GLN A 28 28.07 -12.40 -7.60
C GLN A 28 26.84 -13.28 -7.79
N TYR A 29 25.88 -13.19 -6.87
CA TYR A 29 24.63 -13.94 -6.89
C TYR A 29 23.55 -13.15 -7.63
N CYS A 30 22.79 -13.82 -8.49
CA CYS A 30 21.59 -13.27 -9.10
C CYS A 30 20.41 -13.58 -8.20
N ILE A 31 19.79 -12.57 -7.62
CA ILE A 31 18.68 -12.68 -6.68
C ILE A 31 17.41 -12.20 -7.36
N LEU A 32 16.37 -13.04 -7.36
CA LEU A 32 15.05 -12.70 -7.84
C LEU A 32 14.11 -12.56 -6.66
N ILE A 33 13.41 -11.43 -6.58
CA ILE A 33 12.36 -11.21 -5.59
C ILE A 33 11.04 -11.13 -6.34
N GLU A 34 10.13 -12.08 -6.09
CA GLU A 34 8.81 -12.14 -6.70
C GLU A 34 7.75 -11.69 -5.69
N HIS A 35 6.87 -10.77 -6.10
CA HIS A 35 5.63 -10.51 -5.36
C HIS A 35 4.57 -11.56 -5.73
N LYS A 36 4.17 -12.41 -4.77
CA LYS A 36 3.29 -13.58 -4.96
C LYS A 36 1.95 -13.28 -5.61
N ILE A 37 1.45 -12.05 -5.43
CA ILE A 37 0.14 -11.62 -5.94
C ILE A 37 0.28 -11.04 -7.35
N SER A 38 1.10 -10.01 -7.51
CA SER A 38 1.23 -9.30 -8.79
C SER A 38 2.15 -9.98 -9.79
N LYS A 39 2.91 -11.00 -9.36
CA LYS A 39 3.92 -11.69 -10.17
C LYS A 39 5.06 -10.78 -10.67
N ASN A 40 5.18 -9.57 -10.12
CA ASN A 40 6.33 -8.72 -10.38
C ASN A 40 7.59 -9.36 -9.82
N VAL A 41 8.58 -9.50 -10.70
CA VAL A 41 9.91 -9.99 -10.34
C VAL A 41 10.90 -8.84 -10.46
N LYS A 42 11.69 -8.65 -9.40
CA LYS A 42 12.84 -7.76 -9.42
C LYS A 42 14.12 -8.58 -9.36
N SER A 43 15.01 -8.36 -10.32
CA SER A 43 16.31 -9.01 -10.38
C SER A 43 17.39 -8.08 -9.84
N LEU A 44 18.20 -8.60 -8.92
CA LEU A 44 19.28 -7.89 -8.26
C LEU A 44 20.55 -8.74 -8.34
N ARG A 45 21.71 -8.08 -8.30
CA ARG A 45 23.00 -8.78 -8.29
C ARG A 45 23.85 -8.30 -7.13
N PHE A 46 24.16 -9.22 -6.22
CA PHE A 46 24.93 -8.89 -5.01
C PHE A 46 26.09 -9.85 -4.81
N ARG A 47 27.19 -9.32 -4.27
CA ARG A 47 28.25 -10.12 -3.66
C ARG A 47 27.85 -10.49 -2.24
N TYR A 48 28.40 -11.59 -1.74
CA TYR A 48 28.21 -11.99 -0.33
C TYR A 48 28.55 -10.86 0.66
N LYS A 49 29.63 -10.11 0.41
CA LYS A 49 30.02 -8.97 1.26
C LYS A 49 28.95 -7.87 1.28
N GLU A 50 28.29 -7.61 0.16
CA GLU A 50 27.26 -6.58 0.07
C GLU A 50 25.99 -7.00 0.79
N LEU A 51 25.59 -8.27 0.69
CA LEU A 51 24.47 -8.81 1.47
C LEU A 51 24.74 -8.77 2.97
N ARG A 52 25.99 -9.00 3.39
CA ARG A 52 26.37 -8.86 4.80
C ARG A 52 26.28 -7.42 5.28
N ASN A 53 26.79 -6.47 4.49
CA ASN A 53 26.67 -5.04 4.81
C ASN A 53 25.19 -4.62 4.89
N LEU A 54 24.34 -5.16 4.02
CA LEU A 54 22.89 -4.95 4.05
C LEU A 54 22.27 -5.46 5.35
N HIS A 55 22.63 -6.67 5.79
CA HIS A 55 22.19 -7.22 7.09
C HIS A 55 22.59 -6.31 8.25
N GLU A 56 23.85 -5.87 8.30
CA GLU A 56 24.37 -4.98 9.34
C GLU A 56 23.70 -3.59 9.30
N LEU A 57 23.30 -3.11 8.13
CA LEU A 57 22.52 -1.87 7.99
C LEU A 57 21.10 -2.04 8.52
N ILE A 58 20.42 -3.14 8.18
CA ILE A 58 19.09 -3.47 8.69
C ILE A 58 19.09 -3.55 10.22
N ALA A 59 20.07 -4.24 10.81
CA ALA A 59 20.21 -4.36 12.26
C ALA A 59 20.33 -2.97 12.94
N ARG A 60 21.18 -2.10 12.41
CA ARG A 60 21.36 -0.72 12.91
C ARG A 60 20.09 0.12 12.77
N GLU A 61 19.36 -0.02 11.66
CA GLU A 61 18.09 0.70 11.47
C GLU A 61 17.04 0.24 12.49
N LEU A 62 16.89 -1.07 12.70
CA LEU A 62 15.96 -1.62 13.71
C LEU A 62 16.31 -1.15 15.12
N GLU A 63 17.60 -1.14 15.47
CA GLU A 63 18.08 -0.62 16.75
C GLU A 63 17.75 0.87 16.92
N LYS A 64 18.01 1.68 15.88
CA LYS A 64 17.68 3.12 15.87
C LYS A 64 16.19 3.38 16.11
N PHE A 65 15.31 2.55 15.54
CA PHE A 65 13.86 2.65 15.73
C PHE A 65 13.36 1.93 16.99
N ARG A 66 14.24 1.33 17.80
CA ARG A 66 13.91 0.54 19.00
C ARG A 66 12.93 -0.60 18.70
N VAL A 67 13.06 -1.21 17.52
CA VAL A 67 12.23 -2.34 17.09
C VAL A 67 12.87 -3.63 17.57
N SER A 68 12.28 -4.24 18.60
CA SER A 68 12.78 -5.50 19.18
C SER A 68 12.37 -6.70 18.33
N ILE A 69 13.21 -7.09 17.38
CA ILE A 69 13.04 -8.29 16.55
C ILE A 69 14.35 -9.08 16.52
N ALA A 70 14.27 -10.39 16.72
CA ALA A 70 15.38 -11.29 16.48
C ALA A 70 15.54 -11.50 14.97
N LEU A 71 16.58 -10.91 14.38
CA LEU A 71 16.93 -11.14 12.98
C LEU A 71 17.44 -12.58 12.79
N PRO A 72 17.19 -13.20 11.63
CA PRO A 72 17.79 -14.49 11.31
C PRO A 72 19.30 -14.36 11.23
N GLU A 73 20.02 -15.42 11.58
CA GLU A 73 21.48 -15.42 11.56
C GLU A 73 21.99 -15.30 10.12
N PHE A 74 22.93 -14.39 9.88
CA PHE A 74 23.52 -14.24 8.57
C PHE A 74 24.46 -15.42 8.27
N PRO A 75 24.37 -16.08 7.09
CA PRO A 75 25.19 -17.25 6.78
C PRO A 75 26.68 -17.00 6.96
N SER A 76 27.35 -17.77 7.82
CA SER A 76 28.75 -17.56 8.19
C SER A 76 29.76 -17.79 7.06
N ARG A 77 30.95 -17.17 7.17
CA ARG A 77 32.07 -17.48 6.27
C ARG A 77 32.71 -18.79 6.71
N LYS A 78 32.97 -19.70 5.78
CA LYS A 78 33.86 -20.85 6.04
C LYS A 78 35.25 -20.30 6.34
N MET A 79 35.78 -20.62 7.51
CA MET A 79 37.09 -20.16 7.99
C MET A 79 38.26 -20.87 7.30
N LEU A 80 38.01 -22.03 6.68
CA LEU A 80 39.02 -22.85 6.00
C LEU A 80 38.62 -23.06 4.54
N GLY A 81 39.50 -22.65 3.61
CA GLY A 81 39.35 -22.81 2.17
C GLY A 81 38.87 -21.56 1.42
N LYS A 82 39.41 -21.35 0.22
CA LYS A 82 38.97 -20.28 -0.70
C LYS A 82 37.56 -20.60 -1.21
N THR A 83 36.53 -20.03 -0.57
CA THR A 83 35.14 -20.30 -0.96
C THR A 83 34.84 -19.87 -2.40
N ASN A 84 35.61 -18.94 -2.97
CA ASN A 84 35.36 -18.39 -4.30
C ASN A 84 35.87 -19.30 -5.44
N THR A 85 36.58 -20.39 -5.13
CA THR A 85 37.14 -21.31 -6.14
C THR A 85 36.49 -22.69 -6.10
N ASN A 86 35.77 -23.03 -5.04
CA ASN A 86 35.09 -24.31 -4.89
C ASN A 86 33.59 -24.15 -5.18
N GLU A 87 33.16 -24.65 -6.33
CA GLU A 87 31.77 -24.62 -6.81
C GLU A 87 30.76 -25.16 -5.78
N SER A 88 31.04 -26.31 -5.15
CA SER A 88 30.16 -26.88 -4.12
C SER A 88 29.94 -25.92 -2.94
N SER A 89 31.01 -25.23 -2.52
CA SER A 89 30.89 -24.22 -1.45
C SER A 89 30.17 -22.95 -1.89
N ILE A 90 30.23 -22.59 -3.18
CA ILE A 90 29.44 -21.49 -3.75
C ILE A 90 27.96 -21.86 -3.79
N ILE A 91 27.62 -23.06 -4.25
CA ILE A 91 26.25 -23.57 -4.29
C ILE A 91 25.65 -23.67 -2.88
N GLN A 92 26.40 -24.19 -1.92
CA GLN A 92 25.95 -24.24 -0.53
C GLN A 92 25.63 -22.83 -0.01
N ARG A 93 26.57 -21.88 -0.16
CA ARG A 93 26.36 -20.49 0.26
C ARG A 93 25.18 -19.83 -0.47
N LYS A 94 24.95 -20.15 -1.74
CA LYS A 94 23.79 -19.70 -2.50
C LYS A 94 22.49 -20.14 -1.82
N ASN A 95 22.39 -21.41 -1.44
CA ASN A 95 21.22 -21.97 -0.77
C ASN A 95 21.02 -21.36 0.62
N ASP A 96 22.10 -21.21 1.40
CA ASP A 96 22.04 -20.60 2.74
C ASP A 96 21.56 -19.14 2.66
N LEU A 97 22.04 -18.37 1.67
CA LEU A 97 21.60 -17.01 1.42
C LEU A 97 20.13 -16.94 0.99
N GLU A 98 19.67 -17.90 0.19
CA GLU A 98 18.26 -17.95 -0.23
C GLU A 98 17.33 -18.20 0.97
N ILE A 99 17.70 -19.13 1.85
CA ILE A 99 16.96 -19.42 3.10
C ILE A 99 16.94 -18.16 3.98
N TYR A 100 18.12 -17.59 4.26
CA TYR A 100 18.25 -16.38 5.07
C TYR A 100 17.42 -15.21 4.53
N LEU A 101 17.48 -14.94 3.21
CA LEU A 101 16.73 -13.84 2.62
C LEU A 101 15.23 -14.08 2.69
N ASN A 102 14.77 -15.31 2.46
CA ASN A 102 13.37 -15.65 2.64
C ASN A 102 12.94 -15.42 4.08
N GLU A 103 13.68 -15.89 5.09
CA GLU A 103 13.36 -15.65 6.50
C GLU A 103 13.33 -14.15 6.84
N LEU A 104 14.33 -13.39 6.38
CA LEU A 104 14.46 -11.96 6.62
C LEU A 104 13.26 -11.17 6.08
N ILE A 105 12.79 -11.48 4.87
CA ILE A 105 11.64 -10.77 4.29
C ILE A 105 10.32 -11.13 4.95
N HIS A 106 10.23 -12.13 5.83
CA HIS A 106 8.97 -12.42 6.54
C HIS A 106 8.63 -11.37 7.61
N PHE A 107 9.60 -10.59 8.07
CA PHE A 107 9.38 -9.53 9.04
C PHE A 107 8.83 -8.27 8.33
N THR A 108 7.57 -7.93 8.59
CA THR A 108 6.93 -6.74 7.99
C THR A 108 7.61 -5.44 8.38
N GLN A 109 8.20 -5.38 9.58
CA GLN A 109 8.98 -4.23 10.03
C GLN A 109 10.27 -4.08 9.21
N VAL A 110 10.90 -5.19 8.83
CA VAL A 110 12.07 -5.19 7.94
C VAL A 110 11.66 -4.73 6.54
N GLN A 111 10.52 -5.19 6.02
CA GLN A 111 9.99 -4.74 4.71
C GLN A 111 9.73 -3.23 4.67
N ALA A 112 9.32 -2.64 5.79
CA ALA A 112 9.02 -1.21 5.90
C ALA A 112 10.27 -0.32 5.93
N LEU A 113 11.46 -0.90 6.19
CA LEU A 113 12.71 -0.15 6.14
C LEU A 113 12.97 0.38 4.72
N GLN A 114 13.48 1.61 4.63
CA GLN A 114 13.78 2.23 3.33
C GLN A 114 14.77 1.39 2.52
N THR A 115 15.82 0.91 3.19
CA THR A 115 16.87 0.09 2.58
C THR A 115 16.31 -1.18 1.95
N VAL A 116 15.32 -1.82 2.58
CA VAL A 116 14.73 -3.07 2.10
C VAL A 116 13.63 -2.82 1.07
N SER A 117 12.78 -1.82 1.29
CA SER A 117 11.69 -1.48 0.35
C SER A 117 12.21 -1.14 -1.05
N GLN A 118 13.38 -0.52 -1.14
CA GLN A 118 14.07 -0.27 -2.42
C GLN A 118 14.55 -1.55 -3.13
N LEU A 119 14.68 -2.68 -2.44
CA LEU A 119 15.05 -3.97 -3.04
C LEU A 119 13.81 -4.76 -3.49
N LEU A 120 12.67 -4.52 -2.87
CA LEU A 120 11.43 -5.20 -3.21
C LEU A 120 10.90 -4.74 -4.58
N PRO A 121 10.15 -5.59 -5.29
CA PRO A 121 9.41 -5.19 -6.49
C PRO A 121 8.44 -4.08 -6.12
N SER A 122 8.46 -2.99 -6.91
CA SER A 122 7.44 -1.95 -6.79
C SER A 122 6.09 -2.58 -7.11
N SER A 123 5.11 -2.39 -6.23
CA SER A 123 3.73 -2.75 -6.52
C SER A 123 3.13 -1.90 -7.63
N VAL A 124 3.79 -0.80 -8.02
CA VAL A 124 3.31 0.18 -9.00
C VAL A 124 3.74 -0.18 -10.44
N ASP A 125 4.84 -0.91 -10.62
CA ASP A 125 5.43 -1.17 -11.96
C ASP A 125 4.67 -2.22 -12.80
N VAL A 126 3.61 -2.83 -12.26
CA VAL A 126 2.79 -3.83 -12.99
C VAL A 126 2.01 -3.15 -14.13
N LEU A 127 1.54 -1.92 -13.90
CA LEU A 127 0.56 -1.25 -14.76
C LEU A 127 1.16 -0.72 -16.08
N ALA A 128 2.49 -0.48 -16.14
CA ALA A 128 3.12 0.18 -17.30
C ALA A 128 3.76 -0.77 -18.34
N LYS A 129 3.83 -2.08 -18.07
CA LYS A 129 4.59 -3.03 -18.93
C LYS A 129 3.73 -4.00 -19.75
N GLN A 130 2.44 -4.18 -19.41
CA GLN A 130 1.53 -5.02 -20.21
C GLN A 130 0.89 -4.28 -21.40
N ASP A 131 1.01 -2.96 -21.44
CA ASP A 131 0.53 -2.07 -22.52
C ASP A 131 1.14 -2.36 -23.89
N LYS A 132 2.35 -2.94 -23.92
CA LYS A 132 3.09 -3.17 -25.17
C LYS A 132 2.87 -4.54 -25.82
N GLN A 133 2.19 -5.48 -25.15
CA GLN A 133 2.01 -6.84 -25.67
C GLN A 133 0.59 -7.15 -26.17
N ASN A 134 -0.43 -6.39 -25.76
CA ASN A 134 -1.83 -6.66 -26.11
C ASN A 134 -2.41 -5.75 -27.21
N SER A 135 -1.66 -4.74 -27.67
CA SER A 135 -2.03 -3.85 -28.79
C SER A 135 -1.94 -4.51 -30.17
N ALA A 136 -1.61 -5.80 -30.26
CA ALA A 136 -1.50 -6.53 -31.53
C ALA A 136 -2.64 -7.52 -31.81
N LYS A 137 -3.67 -7.65 -30.96
CA LYS A 137 -4.66 -8.73 -31.12
C LYS A 137 -6.15 -8.39 -31.08
N ASN A 138 -6.58 -7.25 -30.58
CA ASN A 138 -8.03 -7.00 -30.42
C ASN A 138 -8.44 -5.65 -31.00
N SER A 139 -8.54 -5.58 -32.33
CA SER A 139 -9.35 -4.58 -33.02
C SER A 139 -10.44 -5.33 -33.78
N ILE A 140 -11.60 -5.52 -33.16
CA ILE A 140 -12.92 -5.75 -33.77
C ILE A 140 -13.90 -5.93 -32.60
N ALA A 141 -14.94 -5.09 -32.59
CA ALA A 141 -16.21 -5.19 -31.85
C ALA A 141 -16.42 -4.23 -30.67
N GLN A 142 -17.38 -3.32 -30.94
CA GLN A 142 -18.46 -2.84 -30.07
C GLN A 142 -18.28 -1.50 -29.36
N LYS A 143 -18.74 -0.45 -30.09
CA LYS A 143 -19.59 0.62 -29.57
C LYS A 143 -20.96 0.04 -29.21
N ASP A 144 -21.44 0.31 -28.00
CA ASP A 144 -22.76 0.88 -27.71
C ASP A 144 -23.06 0.76 -26.20
N ASP A 145 -23.66 1.82 -25.67
CA ASP A 145 -24.28 1.97 -24.34
C ASP A 145 -23.36 2.17 -23.13
N LEU A 146 -23.29 3.42 -22.61
CA LEU A 146 -23.87 3.72 -21.29
C LEU A 146 -23.99 5.23 -21.00
N TYR A 147 -25.22 5.61 -20.65
CA TYR A 147 -25.69 6.93 -20.21
C TYR A 147 -26.14 6.80 -18.74
N PHE A 148 -26.29 7.94 -18.02
CA PHE A 148 -26.84 8.16 -16.65
C PHE A 148 -25.81 8.05 -15.49
N MET A 149 -25.63 8.96 -14.51
CA MET A 149 -26.21 10.23 -13.97
C MET A 149 -25.12 10.81 -13.01
N ASP A 150 -25.11 12.01 -12.42
CA ASP A 150 -26.04 13.13 -12.27
C ASP A 150 -25.20 14.36 -11.88
N GLU A 151 -25.70 15.53 -12.24
CA GLU A 151 -25.17 16.84 -11.89
C GLU A 151 -25.45 17.16 -10.41
N SER A 152 -24.50 17.82 -9.73
CA SER A 152 -24.80 18.86 -8.72
C SER A 152 -23.53 19.60 -8.28
N GLU A 153 -23.58 20.92 -8.50
CA GLU A 153 -22.79 22.00 -7.91
C GLU A 153 -21.38 22.28 -8.47
N CYS A 154 -21.40 22.92 -9.64
CA CYS A 154 -20.41 23.88 -10.11
C CYS A 154 -20.20 25.01 -9.11
N ILE A 155 -18.94 25.28 -8.74
CA ILE A 155 -18.52 26.61 -8.31
C ILE A 155 -17.68 27.16 -9.46
N GLU A 156 -18.26 28.11 -10.19
CA GLU A 156 -17.55 28.95 -11.13
C GLU A 156 -16.53 29.81 -10.38
N SER A 157 -15.25 29.67 -10.71
CA SER A 157 -14.28 30.72 -10.49
C SER A 157 -13.60 31.03 -11.81
N HIS A 158 -13.98 32.16 -12.40
CA HIS A 158 -13.28 32.78 -13.52
C HIS A 158 -11.80 32.98 -13.17
N TYR A 159 -10.91 32.23 -13.83
CA TYR A 159 -9.50 32.54 -13.91
C TYR A 159 -9.16 32.97 -15.34
N ASN A 160 -8.60 34.17 -15.44
CA ASN A 160 -8.07 34.79 -16.65
C ASN A 160 -7.14 33.84 -17.41
N ARG A 161 -7.42 33.66 -18.69
CA ARG A 161 -6.76 32.71 -19.60
C ARG A 161 -5.60 33.32 -20.38
N ASP A 162 -4.83 34.22 -19.77
CA ASP A 162 -3.68 34.87 -20.42
C ASP A 162 -2.44 34.82 -19.51
N SER A 163 -1.79 33.65 -19.45
CA SER A 163 -0.39 33.49 -19.01
C SER A 163 0.13 32.06 -19.27
N ILE A 164 0.03 31.61 -20.51
CA ILE A 164 0.71 30.39 -20.98
C ILE A 164 2.12 30.79 -21.41
N THR A 165 3.08 30.80 -20.49
CA THR A 165 4.53 30.70 -20.77
C THR A 165 5.34 30.72 -19.46
N LYS A 166 5.20 29.63 -18.70
CA LYS A 166 6.17 29.03 -17.76
C LYS A 166 5.42 27.94 -17.01
N MET A 167 5.36 26.74 -17.59
CA MET A 167 4.79 25.58 -16.91
C MET A 167 5.74 25.16 -15.78
N ASN A 168 5.62 25.85 -14.65
CA ASN A 168 6.27 25.45 -13.41
C ASN A 168 5.58 24.17 -12.90
N ASN A 169 6.40 23.19 -12.52
CA ASN A 169 6.07 21.81 -12.10
C ASN A 169 5.22 21.69 -10.82
N ASN A 170 4.44 22.71 -10.44
CA ASN A 170 3.61 22.70 -9.24
C ASN A 170 2.25 22.09 -9.57
N GLN A 171 2.24 20.77 -9.68
CA GLN A 171 1.09 20.02 -10.17
C GLN A 171 0.06 19.66 -9.08
N ILE A 172 0.29 19.96 -7.80
CA ILE A 172 -0.56 19.46 -6.70
C ILE A 172 -1.16 20.61 -5.90
N GLN A 173 -2.49 20.67 -5.85
CA GLN A 173 -3.27 21.54 -4.96
C GLN A 173 -3.75 20.75 -3.75
N VAL A 174 -3.81 21.41 -2.58
CA VAL A 174 -4.25 20.81 -1.32
C VAL A 174 -5.47 21.53 -0.76
N LYS A 175 -6.45 20.77 -0.28
CA LYS A 175 -7.62 21.27 0.45
C LYS A 175 -7.89 20.43 1.70
N ILE A 176 -7.97 21.05 2.87
CA ILE A 176 -8.32 20.39 4.12
C ILE A 176 -9.79 20.69 4.38
N LYS A 177 -10.70 19.79 3.99
CA LYS A 177 -12.15 20.05 4.03
C LYS A 177 -12.75 19.91 5.43
N SER A 178 -12.21 18.99 6.23
CA SER A 178 -12.75 18.68 7.54
C SER A 178 -11.67 18.11 8.46
N PHE A 179 -12.03 17.92 9.71
CA PHE A 179 -11.23 17.19 10.67
C PHE A 179 -12.11 16.24 11.48
N GLU A 180 -11.50 15.23 12.06
CA GLU A 180 -12.12 14.22 12.91
C GLU A 180 -11.39 14.18 14.25
N ARG A 181 -12.13 14.15 15.36
CA ARG A 181 -11.55 13.89 16.69
C ARG A 181 -11.58 12.39 16.95
N LYS A 182 -10.40 11.79 17.15
CA LYS A 182 -10.23 10.41 17.64
C LYS A 182 -9.49 10.48 18.97
N ASP A 183 -10.20 10.15 20.04
CA ASP A 183 -9.74 10.30 21.42
C ASP A 183 -9.28 11.76 21.68
N ASP A 184 -8.03 11.95 22.10
CA ASP A 184 -7.42 13.26 22.36
C ASP A 184 -6.69 13.83 21.12
N THR A 185 -6.91 13.24 19.95
CA THR A 185 -6.20 13.62 18.73
C THR A 185 -7.14 14.16 17.67
N ILE A 186 -6.73 15.25 17.02
CA ILE A 186 -7.37 15.78 15.81
C ILE A 186 -6.64 15.25 14.57
N LEU A 187 -7.41 14.63 13.68
CA LEU A 187 -7.00 14.18 12.35
C LEU A 187 -7.61 15.11 11.29
N TYR A 188 -6.76 15.76 10.50
CA TYR A 188 -7.18 16.60 9.39
C TYR A 188 -7.36 15.76 8.13
N ASN A 189 -8.52 15.88 7.48
CA ASN A 189 -8.82 15.23 6.20
C ASN A 189 -8.25 16.08 5.07
N VAL A 190 -7.05 15.71 4.61
CA VAL A 190 -6.30 16.43 3.58
C VAL A 190 -6.62 15.82 2.22
N HIS A 191 -7.20 16.61 1.33
CA HIS A 191 -7.48 16.25 -0.06
C HIS A 191 -6.38 16.83 -0.94
N PHE A 192 -5.81 15.98 -1.79
CA PHE A 192 -4.83 16.36 -2.79
C PHE A 192 -5.47 16.27 -4.16
N TYR A 193 -5.16 17.23 -5.01
CA TYR A 193 -5.59 17.27 -6.40
C TYR A 193 -4.40 17.52 -7.30
N HIS A 194 -4.12 16.56 -8.18
CA HIS A 194 -3.10 16.71 -9.20
C HIS A 194 -3.71 17.39 -10.43
N MET A 195 -3.33 18.62 -10.71
CA MET A 195 -3.91 19.47 -11.75
C MET A 195 -3.79 18.85 -13.15
N THR A 196 -2.64 18.23 -13.47
CA THR A 196 -2.36 17.69 -14.81
C THR A 196 -3.00 16.33 -15.08
N SER A 197 -3.03 15.43 -14.10
CA SER A 197 -3.57 14.07 -14.27
C SER A 197 -5.00 13.94 -13.77
N HIS A 198 -5.58 15.05 -13.29
CA HIS A 198 -6.85 15.11 -12.59
C HIS A 198 -7.00 14.14 -11.40
N LEU A 199 -5.90 13.51 -10.96
CA LEU A 199 -5.91 12.53 -9.88
C LEU A 199 -6.27 13.19 -8.55
N LYS A 200 -7.28 12.66 -7.87
CA LYS A 200 -7.71 13.10 -6.54
C LYS A 200 -7.47 11.99 -5.54
N TRP A 201 -6.88 12.31 -4.40
CA TRP A 201 -6.82 11.37 -3.28
C TRP A 201 -6.95 12.12 -1.95
N LYS A 202 -7.27 11.37 -0.89
CA LYS A 202 -7.43 11.92 0.45
C LYS A 202 -6.60 11.12 1.45
N SER A 203 -6.07 11.79 2.47
CA SER A 203 -5.36 11.16 3.57
C SER A 203 -5.62 11.92 4.86
N GLN A 204 -5.50 11.21 5.99
CA GLN A 204 -5.69 11.79 7.31
C GLN A 204 -4.35 12.05 7.98
N TYR A 205 -4.14 13.25 8.51
CA TYR A 205 -2.90 13.61 9.21
C TYR A 205 -3.16 14.30 10.54
N ARG A 206 -2.33 13.99 11.53
CA ARG A 206 -2.20 14.76 12.76
C ARG A 206 -1.38 16.02 12.51
N TYR A 207 -1.63 17.05 13.32
CA TYR A 207 -0.79 18.25 13.32
C TYR A 207 0.71 17.92 13.51
N SER A 208 1.03 16.96 14.38
CA SER A 208 2.42 16.54 14.63
C SER A 208 3.09 15.94 13.41
N GLU A 209 2.36 15.22 12.56
CA GLU A 209 2.90 14.60 11.34
C GLU A 209 3.23 15.66 10.30
N LEU A 210 2.34 16.63 10.11
CA LEU A 210 2.59 17.79 9.23
C LEU A 210 3.74 18.65 9.76
N LYS A 211 3.88 18.79 11.09
CA LYS A 211 5.01 19.47 11.70
C LYS A 211 6.32 18.72 11.47
N ASN A 212 6.31 17.39 11.58
CA ASN A 212 7.49 16.57 11.31
C ASN A 212 7.91 16.65 9.84
N LEU A 213 6.95 16.73 8.91
CA LEU A 213 7.22 17.03 7.50
C LEU A 213 7.96 18.36 7.37
N HIS A 214 7.45 19.44 7.96
CA HIS A 214 8.10 20.76 7.93
C HIS A 214 9.54 20.70 8.46
N LEU A 215 9.74 20.06 9.62
CA LEU A 215 11.07 19.89 10.21
C LEU A 215 12.00 19.06 9.29
N GLY A 216 11.47 18.01 8.66
CA GLY A 216 12.19 17.20 7.68
C GLY A 216 12.65 18.03 6.48
N ILE A 217 11.73 18.80 5.89
CA ILE A 217 12.03 19.72 4.79
C ILE A 217 13.10 20.72 5.20
N LYS A 218 12.93 21.37 6.35
CA LYS A 218 13.88 22.35 6.91
C LYS A 218 15.26 21.73 7.15
N SER A 219 15.34 20.49 7.61
CA SER A 219 16.61 19.80 7.89
C SER A 219 17.36 19.37 6.62
N CYS A 220 16.64 19.05 5.55
CA CYS A 220 17.25 18.72 4.25
C CYS A 220 17.66 19.98 3.48
N HIS A 221 17.14 21.13 3.86
CA HIS A 221 17.31 22.37 3.14
C HIS A 221 18.53 23.17 3.65
N ASN A 222 19.73 22.76 3.24
CA ASN A 222 20.97 23.50 3.53
C ASN A 222 21.15 24.75 2.66
N ASN A 223 20.35 24.92 1.60
CA ASN A 223 20.45 26.06 0.71
C ASN A 223 19.85 27.30 1.38
N LYS A 224 20.68 28.32 1.62
CA LYS A 224 20.27 29.62 2.17
C LYS A 224 19.27 30.41 1.29
N PHE A 225 19.01 29.94 0.08
CA PHE A 225 18.30 30.70 -0.95
C PHE A 225 16.79 30.44 -1.04
N ILE A 226 16.25 29.42 -0.37
CA ILE A 226 14.80 29.16 -0.40
C ILE A 226 14.22 29.42 0.99
N THR A 227 13.33 30.41 1.04
CA THR A 227 12.56 30.74 2.23
C THR A 227 11.36 29.81 2.32
N LEU A 228 11.31 28.97 3.36
CA LEU A 228 10.15 28.12 3.62
C LEU A 228 9.02 28.96 4.24
N PRO A 229 7.74 28.67 3.92
CA PRO A 229 6.63 29.30 4.61
C PRO A 229 6.66 28.95 6.10
N GLU A 230 6.17 29.87 6.93
CA GLU A 230 6.12 29.66 8.37
C GLU A 230 5.11 28.55 8.70
N PHE A 231 5.56 27.56 9.49
CA PHE A 231 4.67 26.49 9.91
C PHE A 231 3.70 27.01 10.99
N PRO A 232 2.38 26.73 10.89
CA PRO A 232 1.41 27.22 11.87
C PRO A 232 1.77 26.78 13.31
N GLY A 233 2.03 27.75 14.19
CA GLY A 233 2.41 27.49 15.59
C GLY A 233 1.31 26.85 16.44
N ARG A 234 1.69 26.38 17.64
CA ARG A 234 0.73 25.97 18.68
C ARG A 234 0.26 27.20 19.46
N SER A 235 -1.02 27.26 19.79
CA SER A 235 -1.51 28.26 20.74
C SER A 235 -0.93 27.96 22.12
N ILE A 236 -0.40 28.98 22.80
CA ILE A 236 0.33 28.84 24.06
C ILE A 236 -0.63 28.76 25.26
N PHE A 237 -1.85 29.30 25.11
CA PHE A 237 -2.75 29.56 26.24
C PHE A 237 -3.83 28.49 26.45
N HIS A 238 -4.10 27.63 25.46
CA HIS A 238 -5.16 26.61 25.55
C HIS A 238 -4.77 25.32 24.82
N SER A 239 -5.24 24.19 25.34
CA SER A 239 -5.25 22.92 24.61
C SER A 239 -6.08 23.11 23.34
N THR A 240 -5.41 23.25 22.20
CA THR A 240 -6.09 23.52 20.93
C THR A 240 -7.04 22.41 20.52
N ASN A 241 -6.85 21.19 21.03
CA ASN A 241 -7.71 20.06 20.68
C ASN A 241 -9.10 20.17 21.32
N ASP A 242 -9.24 21.00 22.36
CA ASP A 242 -10.50 21.17 23.10
C ASP A 242 -11.31 22.39 22.62
N ASN A 243 -10.69 23.30 21.86
CA ASN A 243 -11.36 24.44 21.27
C ASN A 243 -11.54 24.25 19.74
N LEU A 244 -12.76 23.95 19.31
CA LEU A 244 -13.10 23.73 17.90
C LEU A 244 -12.75 24.93 17.00
N GLU A 245 -12.93 26.17 17.47
CA GLU A 245 -12.62 27.36 16.69
C GLU A 245 -11.11 27.46 16.38
N GLU A 246 -10.28 27.13 17.36
CA GLU A 246 -8.83 27.06 17.17
C GLU A 246 -8.42 25.90 16.24
N VAL A 247 -9.16 24.77 16.27
CA VAL A 247 -8.96 23.67 15.31
C VAL A 247 -9.27 24.13 13.88
N TYR A 248 -10.38 24.85 13.66
CA TYR A 248 -10.74 25.43 12.36
C TYR A 248 -9.71 26.46 11.89
N LYS A 249 -9.29 27.39 12.75
CA LYS A 249 -8.24 28.37 12.42
C LYS A 249 -6.94 27.67 12.02
N ARG A 250 -6.56 26.61 12.74
CA ARG A 250 -5.37 25.81 12.42
C ARG A 250 -5.53 25.05 11.11
N GLN A 251 -6.71 24.50 10.83
CA GLN A 251 -7.03 23.84 9.56
C GLN A 251 -6.76 24.77 8.38
N MET A 252 -7.28 26.00 8.40
CA MET A 252 -7.07 26.99 7.34
C MET A 252 -5.59 27.37 7.20
N LYS A 253 -4.88 27.57 8.31
CA LYS A 253 -3.45 27.88 8.30
C LYS A 253 -2.60 26.73 7.75
N LEU A 254 -2.95 25.48 8.05
CA LEU A 254 -2.27 24.29 7.52
C LEU A 254 -2.53 24.12 6.02
N GLU A 255 -3.76 24.35 5.57
CA GLU A 255 -4.12 24.32 4.15
C GLU A 255 -3.30 25.35 3.37
N LYS A 256 -3.29 26.61 3.85
CA LYS A 256 -2.47 27.68 3.27
C LYS A 256 -1.00 27.28 3.24
N TYR A 257 -0.44 26.83 4.38
CA TYR A 257 0.95 26.40 4.46
C TYR A 257 1.31 25.31 3.44
N LEU A 258 0.45 24.30 3.24
CA LEU A 258 0.74 23.21 2.31
C LEU A 258 0.69 23.68 0.85
N ASN A 259 -0.22 24.57 0.50
CA ASN A 259 -0.27 25.16 -0.84
C ASN A 259 0.93 26.09 -1.06
N ASP A 260 1.21 27.02 -0.14
CA ASP A 260 2.39 27.90 -0.20
C ASP A 260 3.70 27.08 -0.33
N LEU A 261 3.78 25.95 0.39
CA LEU A 261 4.91 25.04 0.32
C LEU A 261 5.02 24.37 -1.04
N LEU A 262 3.92 23.93 -1.65
CA LEU A 262 3.91 23.29 -2.98
C LEU A 262 4.07 24.30 -4.12
N GLU A 263 3.82 25.59 -3.88
CA GLU A 263 4.03 26.68 -4.82
C GLU A 263 5.51 27.09 -4.97
N ILE A 264 6.37 26.76 -4.01
CA ILE A 264 7.79 27.07 -4.11
C ILE A 264 8.41 26.27 -5.26
N GLU A 265 8.91 26.99 -6.27
CA GLU A 265 9.55 26.37 -7.42
C GLU A 265 10.72 25.47 -6.97
N ASN A 266 10.82 24.29 -7.58
CA ASN A 266 11.88 23.34 -7.34
C ASN A 266 11.90 22.68 -5.94
N ILE A 267 10.97 22.98 -5.03
CA ILE A 267 10.96 22.32 -3.72
C ILE A 267 10.51 20.86 -3.83
N TYR A 268 9.41 20.59 -4.54
CA TYR A 268 8.87 19.25 -4.72
C TYR A 268 9.85 18.31 -5.45
N PRO A 269 10.42 18.68 -6.63
CA PRO A 269 11.36 17.80 -7.32
C PRO A 269 12.70 17.63 -6.58
N ASN A 270 13.10 18.53 -5.68
CA ASN A 270 14.41 18.44 -5.02
C ASN A 270 14.33 18.01 -3.55
N ASN A 271 13.17 18.03 -2.91
CA ASN A 271 13.04 17.68 -1.51
C ASN A 271 12.51 16.25 -1.31
N GLN A 272 13.40 15.35 -0.89
CA GLN A 272 13.05 13.94 -0.66
C GLN A 272 12.00 13.75 0.43
N ALA A 273 11.98 14.58 1.48
CA ALA A 273 11.01 14.46 2.56
C ALA A 273 9.58 14.76 2.06
N LEU A 274 9.44 15.80 1.23
CA LEU A 274 8.17 16.16 0.60
C LEU A 274 7.70 15.10 -0.41
N LYS A 275 8.59 14.57 -1.25
CA LYS A 275 8.27 13.46 -2.16
C LYS A 275 7.76 12.23 -1.39
N ASN A 276 8.51 11.81 -0.37
CA ASN A 276 8.14 10.67 0.45
C ASN A 276 6.78 10.86 1.12
N PHE A 277 6.47 12.08 1.56
CA PHE A 277 5.18 12.42 2.15
C PHE A 277 4.05 12.28 1.13
N ILE A 278 4.18 12.87 -0.06
CA ILE A 278 3.17 12.77 -1.12
C ILE A 278 3.00 11.32 -1.58
N ASP A 279 4.07 10.57 -1.80
CA ASP A 279 3.98 9.17 -2.21
C ASP A 279 3.34 8.29 -1.12
N SER A 280 3.63 8.57 0.15
CA SER A 280 3.01 7.86 1.27
C SER A 280 1.51 8.18 1.37
N SER A 281 1.12 9.43 1.12
CA SER A 281 -0.29 9.84 1.07
C SER A 281 -1.07 9.08 -0.01
N LYS A 282 -0.51 8.95 -1.22
CA LYS A 282 -1.12 8.19 -2.32
C LYS A 282 -1.29 6.72 -1.95
N ARG A 283 -0.24 6.09 -1.40
CA ARG A 283 -0.29 4.69 -0.95
C ARG A 283 -1.36 4.46 0.11
N GLN A 284 -1.47 5.38 1.09
CA GLN A 284 -2.48 5.29 2.14
C GLN A 284 -3.90 5.37 1.56
N ALA A 285 -4.16 6.37 0.71
CA ALA A 285 -5.45 6.56 0.07
C ALA A 285 -5.89 5.32 -0.72
N PHE A 286 -4.97 4.74 -1.49
CA PHE A 286 -5.23 3.54 -2.28
C PHE A 286 -5.53 2.32 -1.39
N ALA A 287 -4.78 2.14 -0.30
CA ALA A 287 -5.04 1.06 0.67
C ALA A 287 -6.40 1.19 1.35
N GLU A 288 -6.82 2.42 1.69
CA GLU A 288 -8.15 2.71 2.24
C GLU A 288 -9.25 2.38 1.23
N GLN A 289 -9.10 2.77 -0.04
CA GLN A 289 -10.07 2.47 -1.10
C GLN A 289 -10.27 0.95 -1.29
N ILE A 290 -9.18 0.19 -1.37
CA ILE A 290 -9.23 -1.28 -1.44
C ILE A 290 -9.99 -1.86 -0.25
N THR A 291 -9.71 -1.35 0.95
CA THR A 291 -10.36 -1.82 2.18
C THR A 291 -11.87 -1.55 2.16
N GLN A 292 -12.27 -0.36 1.72
CA GLN A 292 -13.68 0.03 1.65
C GLN A 292 -14.45 -0.78 0.60
N GLN A 293 -13.87 -0.98 -0.58
CA GLN A 293 -14.47 -1.82 -1.62
C GLN A 293 -14.72 -3.25 -1.11
N TYR A 294 -13.72 -3.81 -0.43
CA TYR A 294 -13.84 -5.13 0.16
C TYR A 294 -14.94 -5.23 1.24
N LEU A 295 -15.05 -4.24 2.13
CA LEU A 295 -16.11 -4.22 3.14
C LEU A 295 -17.51 -4.14 2.52
N LYS A 296 -17.68 -3.37 1.44
CA LYS A 296 -18.94 -3.29 0.68
C LYS A 296 -19.31 -4.64 0.07
N GLU A 297 -18.37 -5.30 -0.61
CA GLU A 297 -18.60 -6.62 -1.23
C GLU A 297 -19.02 -7.68 -0.20
N ASN A 298 -18.40 -7.69 0.99
CA ASN A 298 -18.77 -8.61 2.06
C ASN A 298 -20.17 -8.34 2.61
N ASN A 299 -20.54 -7.08 2.82
CA ASN A 299 -21.85 -6.73 3.32
C ASN A 299 -22.95 -7.14 2.32
N ILE A 300 -22.69 -7.01 1.02
CA ILE A 300 -23.61 -7.49 -0.03
C ILE A 300 -23.77 -9.02 0.05
N GLN A 301 -22.67 -9.77 0.13
CA GLN A 301 -22.72 -11.24 0.25
C GLN A 301 -23.46 -11.70 1.53
N TYR A 302 -23.22 -11.01 2.65
CA TYR A 302 -23.89 -11.28 3.91
C TYR A 302 -25.40 -11.04 3.80
N ASN A 303 -25.81 -9.89 3.26
CA ASN A 303 -27.23 -9.56 3.08
C ASN A 303 -27.93 -10.52 2.09
N GLN A 304 -27.26 -10.94 1.03
CA GLN A 304 -27.77 -11.97 0.12
C GLN A 304 -27.99 -13.31 0.83
N SER A 305 -27.06 -13.71 1.71
CA SER A 305 -27.20 -14.96 2.47
C SER A 305 -28.37 -14.90 3.48
N ILE A 306 -28.59 -13.76 4.13
CA ILE A 306 -29.75 -13.54 5.01
C ILE A 306 -31.05 -13.60 4.21
N ASN A 307 -31.11 -12.94 3.05
CA ASN A 307 -32.31 -12.95 2.22
C ASN A 307 -32.66 -14.35 1.71
N LEU A 308 -31.67 -15.17 1.34
CA LEU A 308 -31.89 -16.58 0.97
C LEU A 308 -32.43 -17.41 2.15
N GLN A 309 -31.91 -17.19 3.36
CA GLN A 309 -32.41 -17.86 4.56
C GLN A 309 -33.86 -17.44 4.87
N ASN A 310 -34.17 -16.15 4.78
CA ASN A 310 -35.50 -15.63 5.04
C ASN A 310 -36.54 -16.12 4.01
N ASN A 311 -36.17 -16.20 2.73
CA ASN A 311 -37.04 -16.75 1.68
C ASN A 311 -37.33 -18.24 1.89
N ASN A 312 -36.34 -19.02 2.34
CA ASN A 312 -36.56 -20.43 2.67
C ASN A 312 -37.48 -20.62 3.90
N ILE A 313 -37.47 -19.68 4.84
CA ILE A 313 -38.38 -19.68 6.00
C ILE A 313 -39.81 -19.29 5.58
N GLN A 314 -39.97 -18.29 4.71
CA GLN A 314 -41.29 -17.84 4.25
C GLN A 314 -41.98 -18.83 3.28
N ASN A 315 -41.22 -19.57 2.48
CA ASN A 315 -41.76 -20.55 1.53
C ASN A 315 -42.11 -21.91 2.15
N GLY A 316 -42.07 -22.07 3.48
CA GLY A 316 -42.72 -23.20 4.16
C GLY A 316 -42.08 -24.58 3.95
N GLU A 317 -40.82 -24.67 3.53
CA GLU A 317 -40.10 -25.96 3.40
C GLU A 317 -39.28 -26.35 4.64
N ILE A 318 -39.58 -25.81 5.82
CA ILE A 318 -39.17 -26.47 7.06
C ILE A 318 -40.28 -27.45 7.45
N ASN A 319 -40.29 -28.59 6.75
CA ASN A 319 -41.05 -29.76 7.15
C ASN A 319 -40.40 -30.37 8.40
N ILE A 320 -40.54 -29.69 9.56
CA ILE A 320 -40.26 -30.28 10.86
C ILE A 320 -41.31 -31.37 11.01
N LYS A 321 -41.00 -32.58 10.54
CA LYS A 321 -41.71 -33.79 10.94
C LYS A 321 -41.61 -33.86 12.45
N LYS A 322 -42.63 -33.33 13.14
CA LYS A 322 -42.94 -33.67 14.53
C LYS A 322 -43.20 -35.17 14.55
N LYS A 323 -42.14 -35.96 14.72
CA LYS A 323 -42.27 -37.34 15.19
C LYS A 323 -42.83 -37.22 16.60
N SER A 324 -44.13 -37.44 16.71
CA SER A 324 -44.85 -37.67 17.95
C SER A 324 -44.41 -38.99 18.58
N SER A 325 -43.17 -39.08 19.05
CA SER A 325 -42.82 -40.04 20.09
C SER A 325 -43.03 -39.36 21.43
N LYS A 326 -43.99 -39.86 22.22
CA LYS A 326 -44.14 -39.56 23.64
C LYS A 326 -42.78 -39.78 24.33
N PHE A 327 -42.02 -38.70 24.53
CA PHE A 327 -40.87 -38.68 25.42
C PHE A 327 -41.18 -37.63 26.49
N LYS A 328 -41.20 -38.07 27.75
CA LYS A 328 -41.35 -37.19 28.90
C LYS A 328 -40.17 -36.23 28.91
N PHE A 329 -40.47 -34.93 28.93
CA PHE A 329 -39.51 -33.86 29.15
C PHE A 329 -38.93 -33.99 30.56
N SER A 330 -37.65 -34.32 30.65
CA SER A 330 -36.82 -33.93 31.80
C SER A 330 -36.06 -32.68 31.35
N GLN A 331 -36.31 -31.56 32.02
CA GLN A 331 -35.58 -30.31 31.79
C GLN A 331 -34.16 -30.46 32.32
N HIS A 332 -33.25 -30.94 31.47
CA HIS A 332 -31.83 -30.60 31.58
C HIS A 332 -31.37 -30.17 30.19
N VAL A 333 -31.23 -28.86 30.00
CA VAL A 333 -30.51 -28.31 28.86
C VAL A 333 -29.04 -28.57 29.14
N ASP A 334 -28.47 -29.50 28.39
CA ASP A 334 -27.09 -29.89 28.49
C ASP A 334 -26.20 -28.75 27.95
N PHE A 335 -25.44 -28.11 28.85
CA PHE A 335 -24.57 -26.97 28.54
C PHE A 335 -23.53 -27.31 27.47
N ASP A 336 -23.16 -28.58 27.35
CA ASP A 336 -22.20 -29.08 26.36
C ASP A 336 -22.73 -28.99 24.93
N SER A 337 -24.06 -29.05 24.73
CA SER A 337 -24.68 -28.89 23.40
C SER A 337 -24.63 -27.43 22.90
N LEU A 338 -24.74 -26.46 23.82
CA LEU A 338 -24.58 -25.02 23.54
C LEU A 338 -23.10 -24.66 23.28
N LEU A 339 -22.18 -25.33 23.97
CA LEU A 339 -20.75 -25.16 23.73
C LEU A 339 -20.34 -25.73 22.36
N PHE A 340 -20.89 -26.87 21.97
CA PHE A 340 -20.63 -27.49 20.67
C PHE A 340 -21.18 -26.64 19.52
N TYR A 341 -22.36 -26.03 19.69
CA TYR A 341 -22.96 -25.10 18.72
C TYR A 341 -22.12 -23.83 18.53
N ASN A 342 -21.59 -23.25 19.62
CA ASN A 342 -20.69 -22.08 19.54
C ASN A 342 -19.33 -22.43 18.92
N GLN A 343 -18.82 -23.65 19.12
CA GLN A 343 -17.58 -24.11 18.51
C GLN A 343 -17.74 -24.38 17.01
N THR A 344 -18.87 -24.94 16.57
CA THR A 344 -19.18 -25.13 15.14
C THR A 344 -19.43 -23.80 14.43
N GLU A 345 -20.14 -22.85 15.05
CA GLU A 345 -20.28 -21.47 14.56
C GLU A 345 -18.91 -20.79 14.37
N HIS A 346 -18.02 -20.91 15.35
CA HIS A 346 -16.68 -20.32 15.29
C HIS A 346 -15.77 -21.00 14.24
N ALA A 347 -15.88 -22.32 14.07
CA ALA A 347 -15.18 -23.07 13.03
C ALA A 347 -15.70 -22.72 11.63
N LEU A 348 -17.03 -22.59 11.47
CA LEU A 348 -17.69 -22.16 10.25
C LEU A 348 -17.27 -20.73 9.91
N ALA A 349 -17.24 -19.81 10.88
CA ALA A 349 -16.75 -18.44 10.70
C ALA A 349 -15.28 -18.39 10.28
N LYS A 350 -14.41 -19.24 10.86
CA LYS A 350 -13.00 -19.38 10.43
C LYS A 350 -12.88 -19.90 8.99
N GLN A 351 -13.69 -20.88 8.62
CA GLN A 351 -13.70 -21.45 7.28
C GLN A 351 -14.23 -20.46 6.24
N GLN A 352 -15.34 -19.79 6.55
CA GLN A 352 -15.89 -18.69 5.74
C GLN A 352 -14.86 -17.58 5.57
N LYS A 353 -14.16 -17.16 6.65
CA LYS A 353 -13.07 -16.17 6.57
C LYS A 353 -11.89 -16.62 5.69
N LYS A 354 -11.56 -17.91 5.67
CA LYS A 354 -10.51 -18.48 4.79
C LYS A 354 -10.95 -18.52 3.32
N ILE A 355 -12.21 -18.87 3.06
CA ILE A 355 -12.80 -18.83 1.71
C ILE A 355 -12.88 -17.36 1.23
N LEU A 356 -13.26 -16.45 2.12
CA LEU A 356 -13.32 -15.03 1.89
C LEU A 356 -11.96 -14.47 1.47
N LYS A 357 -10.89 -14.78 2.23
CA LYS A 357 -9.51 -14.39 1.85
C LYS A 357 -9.10 -14.87 0.46
N ARG A 358 -9.57 -16.04 0.03
CA ARG A 358 -9.29 -16.58 -1.30
C ARG A 358 -10.13 -15.90 -2.39
N LYS A 359 -11.40 -15.57 -2.10
CA LYS A 359 -12.28 -14.84 -3.00
C LYS A 359 -11.79 -13.41 -3.23
N ILE A 360 -11.47 -12.66 -2.18
CA ILE A 360 -10.85 -11.32 -2.28
C ILE A 360 -9.62 -11.33 -3.17
N LYS A 361 -8.74 -12.31 -2.96
CA LYS A 361 -7.52 -12.42 -3.74
C LYS A 361 -7.81 -12.67 -5.22
N LYS A 362 -8.90 -13.36 -5.55
CA LYS A 362 -9.36 -13.57 -6.94
C LYS A 362 -10.06 -12.33 -7.50
N THR A 363 -10.95 -11.68 -6.73
CA THR A 363 -11.69 -10.48 -7.16
C THR A 363 -10.77 -9.27 -7.33
N LEU A 364 -9.79 -9.07 -6.45
CA LEU A 364 -8.76 -8.04 -6.63
C LEU A 364 -7.97 -8.29 -7.93
N ASN A 365 -7.65 -9.54 -8.22
CA ASN A 365 -6.98 -9.89 -9.48
C ASN A 365 -7.86 -9.66 -10.71
N SER A 366 -9.19 -9.75 -10.61
CA SER A 366 -10.11 -9.51 -11.75
C SER A 366 -10.52 -8.03 -11.90
N LEU A 367 -10.72 -7.29 -10.82
CA LEU A 367 -11.07 -5.86 -10.85
C LEU A 367 -9.89 -4.98 -11.25
N SER A 368 -8.66 -5.38 -10.92
CA SER A 368 -7.45 -4.73 -11.44
C SER A 368 -7.36 -4.82 -12.97
N ILE A 369 -8.00 -5.83 -13.57
CA ILE A 369 -8.07 -6.01 -15.02
C ILE A 369 -9.15 -5.06 -15.59
N GLN A 370 -10.27 -4.85 -14.90
CA GLN A 370 -11.45 -4.14 -15.41
C GLN A 370 -11.34 -2.60 -15.34
N LEU A 371 -10.74 -2.03 -14.28
CA LEU A 371 -10.52 -0.58 -14.16
C LEU A 371 -9.51 -0.02 -15.20
N VAL A 372 -8.65 -0.89 -15.74
CA VAL A 372 -7.70 -0.55 -16.81
C VAL A 372 -8.37 -0.46 -18.19
N TYR A 373 -9.56 -1.09 -18.36
CA TYR A 373 -10.37 -0.93 -19.57
C TYR A 373 -11.10 0.42 -19.59
N GLU A 374 -11.65 0.87 -18.46
CA GLU A 374 -12.45 2.11 -18.36
C GLU A 374 -11.61 3.40 -18.51
N GLU A 375 -10.35 3.44 -18.04
CA GLU A 375 -9.48 4.63 -18.22
C GLU A 375 -8.95 4.79 -19.66
N ARG A 376 -8.89 3.72 -20.47
CA ARG A 376 -8.46 3.78 -21.88
C ARG A 376 -9.53 4.25 -22.85
N GLU A 377 -10.80 3.92 -22.59
CA GLU A 377 -11.91 4.45 -23.39
C GLU A 377 -12.02 5.98 -23.29
N ILE A 378 -11.57 6.56 -22.16
CA ILE A 378 -11.58 8.01 -21.94
C ILE A 378 -10.43 8.71 -22.70
N ASP A 379 -9.24 8.10 -22.82
CA ASP A 379 -8.11 8.69 -23.53
C ASP A 379 -8.20 8.52 -25.07
N GLU A 380 -8.80 7.42 -25.57
CA GLU A 380 -9.05 7.22 -27.02
C GLU A 380 -10.18 8.12 -27.55
N GLN A 381 -11.20 8.44 -26.73
CA GLN A 381 -12.24 9.43 -27.10
C GLN A 381 -11.70 10.86 -27.20
N ASN A 382 -10.62 11.21 -26.49
CA ASN A 382 -10.00 12.53 -26.55
C ASN A 382 -9.00 12.69 -27.70
N SER A 383 -8.57 11.61 -28.37
CA SER A 383 -7.65 11.69 -29.51
C SER A 383 -8.34 11.77 -30.88
N ASP A 384 -9.62 11.39 -30.95
CA ASP A 384 -10.41 11.46 -32.20
C ASP A 384 -11.05 12.84 -32.44
N ASP A 385 -11.07 13.72 -31.43
CA ASP A 385 -11.57 15.11 -31.54
C ASP A 385 -10.47 16.14 -31.93
N GLU A 386 -9.22 15.71 -32.12
CA GLU A 386 -8.08 16.55 -32.54
C GLU A 386 -7.59 16.32 -33.99
N ASN A 387 -8.41 15.72 -34.87
CA ASN A 387 -8.13 15.66 -36.32
C ASN A 387 -9.18 16.37 -37.18
#